data_AF-A0A816B4R6-F1
#
_entry.id   AF-A0A816B4R6-F1
#
_cell.length_a   1.000
_cell.length_b   1.000
_cell.length_c   1.000
_cell.angle_alpha   90.00
_cell.angle_beta   90.00
_cell.angle_gamma   90.00
#
_symmetry.space_group_name_H-M   'P 1'
#
loop_
_entity.id
_entity.type
_entity.pdbx_description
1 polymer ?
#
loop_
_entity_poly.entity_id
_entity_poly.type
_entity_poly.pdbx_seq_one_letter_code
_entity_poly.pdbx_strand_id
1 'polypeptide(L)'
;MMSYPLREYISSKKDDDYHRSYSSNVRKTQPEESSSNRFLYLIVLIILLIVLSIFYSYYTYIDPTCFNEECTSFVCHAYSEGLVGGHLCPELCTTKTIQLQNCLGAHKHFRSRLFEDNDEHQVIRCYLRHPLSKSNPSGDVKEHFKFPQDDATLDVLYNALQQHVQKTITLENSEAFVEQLMTLADFNKDGKISLSEARSIWSLVQIDEFVYTLLLSDKFYTPKIVGTCGHIFAVEKVLHPKLPFDDKQELLTGSERPNWYQRVRLAVGITEYFSDTWHYQDSDQHLHLCQPLAKSFGYDKDYESKMLKTNHIISSKSILSRLPNQCRSNKDCSYDSYCHATCNMSSNLCQMREFNKDSLHELCSLLSSLVQPDANVTFLTEF
;
A
#
# COMPACT_ATOMS: atom_id res chain seq x y z
N MET A 1 -42.97 -72.32 6.06
CA MET A 1 -42.89 -73.57 5.29
C MET A 1 -41.44 -74.03 5.37
N MET A 2 -41.14 -74.99 6.25
CA MET A 2 -41.07 -76.42 5.92
C MET A 2 -39.95 -76.71 4.91
N SER A 3 -38.98 -77.60 5.07
CA SER A 3 -38.61 -78.57 6.09
C SER A 3 -37.23 -79.13 5.69
N TYR A 4 -36.44 -79.63 6.64
CA TYR A 4 -35.43 -80.70 6.48
C TYR A 4 -36.07 -81.97 5.82
N PRO A 5 -35.37 -83.08 5.47
CA PRO A 5 -34.07 -83.58 5.96
C PRO A 5 -33.20 -84.24 4.84
N LEU A 6 -32.03 -84.84 5.10
CA LEU A 6 -31.93 -86.29 5.35
C LEU A 6 -30.51 -86.69 5.80
N ARG A 7 -30.50 -87.64 6.74
CA ARG A 7 -29.37 -88.38 7.30
C ARG A 7 -29.78 -89.85 7.28
N GLU A 8 -28.97 -90.72 6.67
CA GLU A 8 -28.86 -92.17 6.93
C GLU A 8 -27.37 -92.53 6.75
N TYR A 9 -26.62 -92.98 7.78
CA TYR A 9 -26.42 -94.37 8.26
C TYR A 9 -25.76 -95.25 7.16
N ILE A 10 -24.65 -96.01 7.25
CA ILE A 10 -23.82 -96.73 8.27
C ILE A 10 -22.44 -97.00 7.58
N SER A 11 -21.26 -97.00 8.22
CA SER A 11 -20.51 -98.22 8.66
C SER A 11 -19.05 -97.81 8.94
N SER A 12 -18.56 -97.80 10.18
CA SER A 12 -17.78 -98.89 10.82
C SER A 12 -16.73 -99.58 9.92
N LYS A 13 -15.44 -99.31 10.16
CA LYS A 13 -14.43 -100.20 10.82
C LYS A 13 -13.02 -100.10 10.19
N LYS A 14 -12.02 -99.90 11.09
CA LYS A 14 -10.62 -100.38 11.11
C LYS A 14 -9.74 -100.10 9.89
N ASP A 15 -8.75 -99.22 10.05
CA ASP A 15 -7.39 -99.48 10.57
C ASP A 15 -6.59 -100.42 9.66
N ASP A 16 -5.62 -99.83 8.95
CA ASP A 16 -4.39 -100.52 8.59
C ASP A 16 -3.22 -99.53 8.56
N ASP A 17 -2.11 -100.08 9.02
CA ASP A 17 -0.90 -99.46 9.51
C ASP A 17 0.13 -99.25 8.39
N TYR A 18 1.03 -98.27 8.60
CA TYR A 18 2.46 -98.32 8.28
C TYR A 18 2.98 -98.52 6.83
N HIS A 19 3.65 -97.49 6.26
CA HIS A 19 5.09 -97.55 5.85
C HIS A 19 5.64 -96.26 5.18
N ARG A 20 6.57 -95.60 5.89
CA ARG A 20 7.91 -95.07 5.50
C ARG A 20 8.17 -94.54 4.06
N SER A 21 8.59 -93.25 3.95
CA SER A 21 9.83 -92.89 3.21
C SER A 21 10.33 -91.45 3.44
N TYR A 22 11.67 -91.35 3.45
CA TYR A 22 12.54 -90.18 3.60
C TYR A 22 12.44 -89.19 2.42
N SER A 23 12.59 -87.88 2.69
CA SER A 23 13.67 -87.06 2.10
C SER A 23 13.62 -85.61 2.60
N SER A 24 14.74 -85.17 3.13
CA SER A 24 15.07 -83.78 3.46
C SER A 24 15.38 -82.96 2.20
N ASN A 25 14.85 -81.74 2.10
CA ASN A 25 15.51 -80.64 1.39
C ASN A 25 15.05 -79.28 1.94
N VAL A 26 15.96 -78.60 2.63
CA VAL A 26 15.81 -77.24 3.17
C VAL A 26 16.51 -76.26 2.24
N ARG A 27 15.74 -75.40 1.55
CA ARG A 27 15.96 -73.94 1.40
C ARG A 27 15.02 -73.35 0.34
N LYS A 28 14.33 -72.26 0.70
CA LYS A 28 14.37 -70.96 0.01
C LYS A 28 13.49 -69.92 0.75
N THR A 29 14.20 -68.98 1.38
CA THR A 29 13.94 -67.53 1.56
C THR A 29 12.68 -66.88 0.97
N GLN A 30 12.05 -65.96 1.71
CA GLN A 30 11.83 -64.58 1.28
C GLN A 30 11.76 -63.59 2.48
N PRO A 31 12.25 -62.33 2.35
CA PRO A 31 12.49 -61.40 3.45
C PRO A 31 11.42 -60.29 3.59
N GLU A 32 11.13 -59.93 4.83
CA GLU A 32 10.22 -58.87 5.30
C GLU A 32 10.85 -57.45 5.22
N GLU A 33 11.64 -57.16 4.18
CA GLU A 33 12.48 -55.95 4.08
C GLU A 33 11.88 -54.84 3.17
N SER A 34 10.57 -54.91 2.86
CA SER A 34 9.91 -53.95 1.96
C SER A 34 9.12 -52.84 2.68
N SER A 35 8.75 -53.04 3.95
CA SER A 35 7.87 -52.11 4.67
C SER A 35 8.62 -50.96 5.35
N SER A 36 9.76 -51.25 6.00
CA SER A 36 10.54 -50.26 6.76
C SER A 36 11.06 -49.10 5.90
N ASN A 37 11.53 -49.40 4.69
CA ASN A 37 12.03 -48.40 3.76
C ASN A 37 10.93 -47.42 3.31
N ARG A 38 9.69 -47.88 3.16
CA ARG A 38 8.56 -47.03 2.74
C ARG A 38 8.24 -45.94 3.77
N PHE A 39 8.30 -46.28 5.06
CA PHE A 39 8.10 -45.29 6.13
C PHE A 39 9.24 -44.28 6.19
N LEU A 40 10.49 -44.74 6.00
CA LEU A 40 11.65 -43.84 5.94
C LEU A 40 11.54 -42.88 4.75
N TYR A 41 11.14 -43.36 3.58
CA TYR A 41 10.91 -42.53 2.39
C TYR A 41 9.79 -41.50 2.60
N LEU A 42 8.69 -41.89 3.26
CA LEU A 42 7.60 -40.97 3.58
C LEU A 42 8.05 -39.87 4.56
N ILE A 43 8.84 -40.22 5.57
CA ILE A 43 9.38 -39.25 6.53
C ILE A 43 10.33 -38.26 5.84
N VAL A 44 11.23 -38.75 4.99
CA VAL A 44 12.14 -37.89 4.21
C VAL A 44 11.35 -36.97 3.26
N LEU A 45 10.29 -37.47 2.62
CA LEU A 45 9.45 -36.66 1.74
C LEU A 45 8.67 -35.58 2.50
N ILE A 46 8.15 -35.90 3.70
CA ILE A 46 7.49 -34.92 4.57
C ILE A 46 8.49 -33.85 5.04
N ILE A 47 9.69 -34.24 5.46
CA ILE A 47 10.73 -33.28 5.85
C ILE A 47 11.13 -32.40 4.67
N LEU A 48 11.27 -32.96 3.46
CA LEU A 48 11.55 -32.20 2.25
C LEU A 48 10.42 -31.20 1.95
N LEU A 49 9.15 -31.61 2.06
CA LEU A 49 8.01 -30.71 1.86
C LEU A 49 7.93 -29.62 2.92
N ILE A 50 8.28 -29.90 4.18
CA ILE A 50 8.35 -28.90 5.26
C ILE A 50 9.50 -27.93 4.98
N VAL A 51 10.69 -28.41 4.61
CA VAL A 51 11.83 -27.56 4.28
C VAL A 51 11.52 -26.71 3.04
N LEU A 52 10.90 -27.27 2.00
CA LEU A 52 10.47 -26.52 0.82
C LEU A 52 9.36 -25.52 1.16
N SER A 53 8.45 -25.84 2.08
CA SER A 53 7.43 -24.93 2.57
C SER A 53 8.05 -23.78 3.40
N ILE A 54 9.00 -24.08 4.28
CA ILE A 54 9.75 -23.07 5.04
C ILE A 54 10.57 -22.20 4.08
N PHE A 55 11.25 -22.79 3.10
CA PHE A 55 12.04 -22.05 2.11
C PHE A 55 11.15 -21.22 1.18
N TYR A 56 10.00 -21.73 0.76
CA TYR A 56 8.99 -20.99 0.03
C TYR A 56 8.39 -19.87 0.88
N SER A 57 8.11 -20.12 2.15
CA SER A 57 7.65 -19.11 3.11
C SER A 57 8.73 -18.04 3.34
N TYR A 58 10.00 -18.41 3.41
CA TYR A 58 11.15 -17.51 3.55
C TYR A 58 11.36 -16.67 2.29
N TYR A 59 11.23 -17.27 1.10
CA TYR A 59 11.28 -16.56 -0.19
C TYR A 59 10.08 -15.65 -0.44
N THR A 60 8.91 -15.98 0.12
CA THR A 60 7.73 -15.11 0.08
C THR A 60 7.73 -14.06 1.19
N TYR A 61 8.48 -14.27 2.27
CA TYR A 61 8.62 -13.36 3.41
C TYR A 61 9.71 -12.30 3.21
N ILE A 62 10.82 -12.63 2.51
CA ILE A 62 11.73 -11.62 1.98
C ILE A 62 11.00 -10.97 0.82
N ASP A 63 10.37 -9.81 1.05
CA ASP A 63 9.79 -9.02 -0.02
C ASP A 63 10.94 -8.46 -0.88
N PRO A 64 11.21 -9.00 -2.09
CA PRO A 64 12.34 -8.56 -2.91
C PRO A 64 12.12 -7.16 -3.51
N THR A 65 11.06 -6.46 -3.07
CA THR A 65 10.62 -5.18 -3.62
C THR A 65 11.15 -3.96 -2.86
N CYS A 66 11.77 -4.13 -1.69
CA CYS A 66 12.27 -3.01 -0.88
C CYS A 66 13.81 -2.91 -0.81
N PHE A 67 14.42 -2.65 -1.98
CA PHE A 67 15.86 -2.38 -2.10
C PHE A 67 16.18 -0.90 -1.96
N ASN A 68 16.31 -0.40 -0.74
CA ASN A 68 16.54 1.02 -0.40
C ASN A 68 17.68 1.65 -1.22
N GLU A 69 18.73 0.86 -1.49
CA GLU A 69 19.91 1.23 -2.26
C GLU A 69 19.58 1.76 -3.66
N GLU A 70 18.58 1.21 -4.36
CA GLU A 70 18.23 1.63 -5.73
C GLU A 70 17.64 3.05 -5.76
N CYS A 71 16.81 3.40 -4.77
CA CYS A 71 16.18 4.71 -4.69
C CYS A 71 17.20 5.81 -4.37
N THR A 72 17.97 5.62 -3.28
CA THR A 72 18.95 6.61 -2.84
C THR A 72 20.09 6.72 -3.84
N SER A 73 20.62 5.60 -4.34
CA SER A 73 21.72 5.62 -5.31
C SER A 73 21.35 6.38 -6.57
N PHE A 74 20.13 6.19 -7.08
CA PHE A 74 19.64 6.88 -8.28
C PHE A 74 19.56 8.40 -8.09
N VAL A 75 18.93 8.87 -7.01
CA VAL A 75 18.84 10.32 -6.77
C VAL A 75 20.19 10.94 -6.41
N CYS A 76 21.04 10.22 -5.67
CA CYS A 76 22.33 10.72 -5.27
C CYS A 76 23.32 10.79 -6.44
N HIS A 77 23.21 9.89 -7.42
CA HIS A 77 23.92 10.02 -8.69
C HIS A 77 23.46 11.27 -9.45
N ALA A 78 22.15 11.51 -9.53
CA ALA A 78 21.64 12.72 -10.18
C ALA A 78 22.10 14.01 -9.47
N TYR A 79 22.16 13.99 -8.14
CA TYR A 79 22.61 15.11 -7.32
C TYR A 79 24.11 15.38 -7.50
N SER A 80 24.95 14.34 -7.53
CA SER A 80 26.40 14.51 -7.75
C SER A 80 26.74 15.03 -9.16
N GLU A 81 25.89 14.74 -10.15
CA GLU A 81 25.98 15.33 -11.50
C GLU A 81 25.40 16.76 -11.58
N GLY A 82 24.85 17.30 -10.50
CA GLY A 82 24.22 18.63 -10.48
C GLY A 82 22.91 18.71 -11.28
N LEU A 83 22.26 17.57 -11.54
CA LEU A 83 21.01 17.52 -12.31
C LEU A 83 19.77 17.82 -11.47
N VAL A 84 19.85 17.57 -10.16
CA VAL A 84 18.77 17.76 -9.20
C VAL A 84 19.29 18.42 -7.93
N GLY A 85 18.39 18.86 -7.07
CA GLY A 85 18.69 19.42 -5.76
C GLY A 85 17.53 19.26 -4.79
N GLY A 86 17.66 19.90 -3.64
CA GLY A 86 16.66 19.86 -2.57
C GLY A 86 17.32 19.92 -1.19
N HIS A 87 16.55 20.36 -0.20
CA HIS A 87 17.03 20.56 1.17
C HIS A 87 17.62 19.29 1.79
N LEU A 88 17.08 18.12 1.45
CA LEU A 88 17.53 16.83 2.00
C LEU A 88 18.72 16.23 1.25
N CYS A 89 19.08 16.73 0.06
CA CYS A 89 20.13 16.09 -0.74
C CYS A 89 21.51 16.03 -0.05
N PRO A 90 21.99 17.09 0.65
CA PRO A 90 23.26 17.01 1.37
C PRO A 90 23.25 15.91 2.44
N GLU A 91 22.17 15.82 3.20
CA GLU A 91 21.99 14.87 4.30
C GLU A 91 21.80 13.44 3.82
N LEU A 92 21.07 13.26 2.72
CA LEU A 92 20.78 11.97 2.13
C LEU A 92 21.98 11.40 1.35
N CYS A 93 22.75 12.23 0.66
CA CYS A 93 23.75 11.79 -0.32
C CYS A 93 25.20 12.03 0.10
N THR A 94 25.48 13.15 0.77
CA THR A 94 26.85 13.58 1.10
C THR A 94 27.25 13.19 2.51
N THR A 95 26.55 13.71 3.53
CA THR A 95 26.85 13.39 4.94
C THR A 95 26.27 12.05 5.34
N LYS A 96 25.21 11.59 4.66
CA LYS A 96 24.51 10.32 4.92
C LYS A 96 24.01 10.21 6.38
N THR A 97 23.55 11.33 6.92
CA THR A 97 22.90 11.39 8.23
C THR A 97 21.54 10.70 8.17
N ILE A 98 20.81 10.89 7.07
CA ILE A 98 19.53 10.20 6.80
C ILE A 98 19.79 8.78 6.34
N GLN A 99 19.33 7.78 7.10
CA GLN A 99 19.45 6.37 6.75
C GLN A 99 18.09 5.72 6.50
N LEU A 100 17.89 5.22 5.28
CA LEU A 100 16.66 4.51 4.91
C LEU A 100 16.70 3.09 5.48
N GLN A 101 16.01 2.83 6.60
CA GLN A 101 16.00 1.52 7.24
C GLN A 101 14.71 0.74 6.97
N ASN A 102 13.63 1.09 7.68
CA ASN A 102 12.40 0.31 7.72
C ASN A 102 11.53 0.59 6.50
N CYS A 103 11.31 -0.43 5.68
CA CYS A 103 10.36 -0.35 4.58
C CYS A 103 8.92 -0.44 5.08
N LEU A 104 8.17 0.66 5.04
CA LEU A 104 6.77 0.68 5.49
C LEU A 104 5.77 0.22 4.40
N GLY A 105 6.26 -0.10 3.20
CA GLY A 105 5.49 -0.69 2.12
C GLY A 105 6.05 -0.36 0.73
N ALA A 106 5.78 -1.24 -0.23
CA ALA A 106 6.10 -1.07 -1.65
C ALA A 106 4.82 -1.26 -2.48
N HIS A 107 4.51 -0.32 -3.37
CA HIS A 107 3.48 -0.54 -4.39
C HIS A 107 4.12 -1.12 -5.66
N LYS A 108 3.45 -2.08 -6.31
CA LYS A 108 3.93 -2.68 -7.55
C LYS A 108 3.84 -1.74 -8.76
N HIS A 109 2.87 -0.83 -8.76
CA HIS A 109 2.59 0.09 -9.88
C HIS A 109 3.25 1.46 -9.72
N PHE A 110 3.41 1.89 -8.48
CA PHE A 110 4.21 3.05 -8.09
C PHE A 110 5.30 2.48 -7.20
N ARG A 111 6.56 2.48 -7.64
CA ARG A 111 7.70 2.07 -6.80
C ARG A 111 7.91 3.10 -5.68
N SER A 112 6.86 3.36 -4.89
CA SER A 112 6.79 4.19 -3.71
C SER A 112 7.35 3.39 -2.55
N ARG A 113 8.48 3.82 -1.98
CA ARG A 113 9.02 3.24 -0.75
C ARG A 113 8.98 4.26 0.37
N LEU A 114 8.68 3.78 1.57
CA LEU A 114 8.52 4.57 2.77
C LEU A 114 9.59 4.16 3.77
N PHE A 115 10.37 5.12 4.24
CA PHE A 115 11.46 4.88 5.19
C PHE A 115 11.35 5.75 6.42
N GLU A 116 11.65 5.15 7.56
CA GLU A 116 11.89 5.85 8.81
C GLU A 116 13.36 6.24 8.92
N ASP A 117 13.60 7.49 9.33
CA ASP A 117 14.91 8.03 9.67
C ASP A 117 15.15 7.95 11.19
N ASN A 118 16.40 7.77 11.63
CA ASN A 118 16.73 7.42 13.01
C ASN A 118 16.69 8.61 13.98
N ASP A 119 17.00 9.82 13.49
CA ASP A 119 17.21 10.99 14.33
C ASP A 119 16.12 12.07 14.15
N GLU A 120 15.35 12.00 13.06
CA GLU A 120 14.16 12.83 12.85
C GLU A 120 12.94 11.94 12.57
N HIS A 121 11.84 12.24 13.24
CA HIS A 121 10.56 11.54 13.12
C HIS A 121 9.92 11.85 11.77
N GLN A 122 10.52 11.37 10.68
CA GLN A 122 10.08 11.60 9.30
C GLN A 122 9.92 10.31 8.51
N VAL A 123 9.06 10.36 7.50
CA VAL A 123 8.78 9.30 6.55
C VAL A 123 9.18 9.76 5.16
N ILE A 124 10.16 9.09 4.57
CA ILE A 124 10.72 9.43 3.26
C ILE A 124 9.98 8.67 2.18
N ARG A 125 9.43 9.39 1.20
CA ARG A 125 8.70 8.84 0.06
C ARG A 125 9.53 8.94 -1.20
N CYS A 126 9.71 7.81 -1.88
CA CYS A 126 10.51 7.73 -3.10
C CYS A 126 9.72 7.09 -4.24
N TYR A 127 9.60 7.74 -5.40
CA TYR A 127 8.79 7.26 -6.54
C TYR A 127 9.61 7.14 -7.83
N LEU A 128 9.86 5.91 -8.26
CA LEU A 128 10.49 5.67 -9.57
C LEU A 128 9.42 5.50 -10.66
N ARG A 129 9.35 6.46 -11.59
CA ARG A 129 8.39 6.49 -12.72
C ARG A 129 8.66 5.43 -13.79
N HIS A 130 9.91 5.06 -13.99
CA HIS A 130 10.32 4.08 -14.99
C HIS A 130 11.19 2.98 -14.37
N PRO A 131 11.15 1.76 -14.91
CA PRO A 131 12.11 0.72 -14.54
C PRO A 131 13.52 1.21 -14.83
N LEU A 132 14.38 1.20 -13.81
CA LEU A 132 15.79 1.51 -14.00
C LEU A 132 16.49 0.36 -14.73
N SER A 133 17.19 0.70 -15.79
CA SER A 133 18.04 -0.20 -16.55
C SER A 133 19.42 -0.26 -15.93
N LYS A 134 19.89 -1.49 -15.65
CA LYS A 134 21.28 -1.70 -15.20
C LYS A 134 22.32 -1.34 -16.26
N SER A 135 21.93 -1.24 -17.54
CA SER A 135 22.86 -0.99 -18.64
C SER A 135 23.05 0.47 -18.99
N ASN A 136 22.15 1.37 -18.59
CA ASN A 136 22.26 2.80 -18.90
C ASN A 136 21.76 3.72 -17.76
N PRO A 137 22.41 3.69 -16.57
CA PRO A 137 21.95 4.48 -15.41
C PRO A 137 21.85 5.98 -15.69
N SER A 138 22.85 6.57 -16.37
CA SER A 138 22.86 8.00 -16.68
C SER A 138 21.78 8.42 -17.67
N GLY A 139 21.41 7.55 -18.61
CA GLY A 139 20.29 7.80 -19.53
C GLY A 139 18.94 7.82 -18.79
N ASP A 140 18.74 6.89 -17.87
CA ASP A 140 17.52 6.82 -17.07
C ASP A 140 17.37 8.03 -16.15
N VAL A 141 18.49 8.51 -15.56
CA VAL A 141 18.51 9.75 -14.77
C VAL A 141 18.05 10.94 -15.61
N LYS A 142 18.61 11.11 -16.81
CA LYS A 142 18.25 12.23 -17.70
C LYS A 142 16.79 12.20 -18.13
N GLU A 143 16.26 11.01 -18.43
CA GLU A 143 14.85 10.88 -18.83
C GLU A 143 13.90 11.09 -17.65
N HIS A 144 14.23 10.56 -16.46
CA HIS A 144 13.39 10.70 -15.27
C HIS A 144 13.26 12.16 -14.82
N PHE A 145 14.37 12.92 -14.86
CA PHE A 145 14.44 14.33 -14.50
C PHE A 145 14.37 15.26 -15.71
N LYS A 146 13.81 14.80 -16.81
CA LYS A 146 13.62 15.61 -18.01
C LYS A 146 12.63 16.74 -17.72
N PHE A 147 13.12 17.97 -17.80
CA PHE A 147 12.30 19.18 -17.82
C PHE A 147 11.92 19.48 -19.29
N PRO A 148 10.71 20.00 -19.58
CA PRO A 148 10.25 20.17 -20.95
C PRO A 148 11.07 21.16 -21.79
N GLN A 149 11.84 22.03 -21.15
CA GLN A 149 12.69 23.04 -21.79
C GLN A 149 14.15 22.89 -21.33
N ASP A 150 15.08 23.35 -22.16
CA ASP A 150 16.53 23.28 -21.88
C ASP A 150 16.99 24.39 -20.92
N ASP A 151 16.22 25.49 -20.82
CA ASP A 151 16.42 26.59 -19.88
C ASP A 151 15.38 26.57 -18.75
N ALA A 152 15.81 26.99 -17.57
CA ALA A 152 14.97 27.07 -16.38
C ALA A 152 14.81 28.52 -15.94
N THR A 153 14.19 29.34 -16.79
CA THR A 153 13.77 30.67 -16.36
C THR A 153 12.53 30.57 -15.47
N LEU A 154 12.34 31.55 -14.59
CA LEU A 154 11.18 31.62 -13.69
C LEU A 154 9.86 31.52 -14.48
N ASP A 155 9.73 32.27 -15.57
CA ASP A 155 8.52 32.30 -16.39
C ASP A 155 8.25 30.96 -17.08
N VAL A 156 9.30 30.30 -17.58
CA VAL A 156 9.18 28.98 -18.22
C VAL A 156 8.71 27.93 -17.21
N LEU A 157 9.32 27.91 -16.01
CA LEU A 157 8.90 26.99 -14.96
C LEU A 157 7.47 27.28 -14.50
N TYR A 158 7.14 28.54 -14.22
CA TYR A 158 5.80 28.95 -13.80
C TYR A 158 4.74 28.48 -14.79
N ASN A 159 4.94 28.75 -16.09
CA ASN A 159 4.00 28.35 -17.13
C ASN A 159 3.86 26.83 -17.25
N ALA A 160 4.97 26.09 -17.15
CA ALA A 160 4.94 24.63 -17.16
C ALA A 160 4.15 24.06 -15.97
N LEU A 161 4.39 24.59 -14.76
CA LEU A 161 3.66 24.20 -13.55
C LEU A 161 2.18 24.55 -13.67
N GLN A 162 1.84 25.76 -14.10
CA GLN A 162 0.47 26.22 -14.28
C GLN A 162 -0.32 25.31 -15.23
N GLN A 163 0.26 24.98 -16.39
CA GLN A 163 -0.37 24.07 -17.35
C GLN A 163 -0.57 22.67 -16.77
N HIS A 164 0.44 22.13 -16.07
CA HIS A 164 0.35 20.80 -15.47
C HIS A 164 -0.66 20.74 -14.33
N VAL A 165 -0.68 21.75 -13.46
CA VAL A 165 -1.62 21.88 -12.35
C VAL A 165 -3.05 21.93 -12.90
N GLN A 166 -3.37 22.83 -13.83
CA GLN A 166 -4.71 22.96 -14.41
C GLN A 166 -5.20 21.68 -15.12
N LYS A 167 -4.27 20.91 -15.69
CA LYS A 167 -4.57 19.61 -16.30
C LYS A 167 -4.89 18.56 -15.24
N THR A 168 -4.11 18.53 -14.16
CA THR A 168 -4.13 17.46 -13.14
C THR A 168 -5.22 17.68 -12.09
N ILE A 169 -5.37 18.91 -11.61
CA ILE A 169 -6.32 19.31 -10.57
C ILE A 169 -7.02 20.59 -11.04
N THR A 170 -8.35 20.60 -11.00
CA THR A 170 -9.10 21.84 -11.22
C THR A 170 -9.01 22.66 -9.94
N LEU A 171 -8.32 23.79 -10.01
CA LEU A 171 -8.17 24.72 -8.90
C LEU A 171 -8.84 26.05 -9.24
N GLU A 172 -9.74 26.56 -8.39
CA GLU A 172 -10.27 27.93 -8.50
C GLU A 172 -9.14 28.96 -8.47
N ASN A 173 -8.22 28.82 -7.52
CA ASN A 173 -7.00 29.61 -7.44
C ASN A 173 -5.75 28.75 -7.71
N SER A 174 -5.56 28.39 -8.99
CA SER A 174 -4.36 27.66 -9.42
C SER A 174 -3.07 28.47 -9.25
N GLU A 175 -3.14 29.81 -9.32
CA GLU A 175 -1.98 30.70 -9.22
C GLU A 175 -1.32 30.64 -7.84
N ALA A 176 -2.09 30.75 -6.76
CA ALA A 176 -1.56 30.66 -5.40
C ALA A 176 -0.86 29.32 -5.12
N PHE A 177 -1.39 28.23 -5.67
CA PHE A 177 -0.75 26.91 -5.54
C PHE A 177 0.55 26.82 -6.34
N VAL A 178 0.60 27.41 -7.54
CA VAL A 178 1.84 27.48 -8.32
C VAL A 178 2.87 28.40 -7.64
N GLU A 179 2.47 29.50 -7.03
CA GLU A 179 3.38 30.34 -6.22
C GLU A 179 3.96 29.58 -5.03
N GLN A 180 3.16 28.73 -4.36
CA GLN A 180 3.65 27.83 -3.32
C GLN A 180 4.67 26.83 -3.88
N LEU A 181 4.43 26.25 -5.05
CA LEU A 181 5.39 25.36 -5.74
C LEU A 181 6.68 26.09 -6.12
N MET A 182 6.60 27.33 -6.62
CA MET A 182 7.77 28.16 -6.94
C MET A 182 8.59 28.48 -5.69
N THR A 183 7.94 28.79 -4.58
CA THR A 183 8.60 29.02 -3.28
C THR A 183 9.31 27.77 -2.78
N LEU A 184 8.72 26.59 -2.97
CA LEU A 184 9.34 25.32 -2.61
C LEU A 184 10.50 24.93 -3.55
N ALA A 185 10.44 25.35 -4.82
CA ALA A 185 11.46 25.06 -5.81
C ALA A 185 12.78 25.77 -5.51
N ASP A 186 12.74 27.01 -4.99
CA ASP A 186 13.90 27.76 -4.53
C ASP A 186 14.36 27.24 -3.15
N PHE A 187 14.92 26.03 -3.12
CA PHE A 187 15.36 25.41 -1.86
C PHE A 187 16.58 26.11 -1.25
N ASN A 188 17.39 26.81 -2.05
CA ASN A 188 18.57 27.51 -1.59
C ASN A 188 18.27 28.95 -1.11
N LYS A 189 17.07 29.46 -1.44
CA LYS A 189 16.53 30.77 -1.04
C LYS A 189 17.31 31.95 -1.57
N ASP A 190 17.89 31.84 -2.77
CA ASP A 190 18.62 32.93 -3.44
C ASP A 190 17.71 33.81 -4.32
N GLY A 191 16.42 33.48 -4.41
CA GLY A 191 15.43 34.21 -5.20
C GLY A 191 15.52 33.92 -6.70
N LYS A 192 16.30 32.92 -7.10
CA LYS A 192 16.42 32.45 -8.49
C LYS A 192 16.07 30.97 -8.53
N ILE A 193 15.80 30.49 -9.75
CA ILE A 193 15.59 29.08 -10.00
C ILE A 193 16.65 28.60 -10.97
N SER A 194 17.46 27.66 -10.52
CA SER A 194 18.41 26.92 -11.33
C SER A 194 17.74 25.78 -12.09
N LEU A 195 18.43 25.22 -13.09
CA LEU A 195 17.92 24.09 -13.85
C LEU A 195 17.75 22.83 -12.98
N SER A 196 18.60 22.63 -11.96
CA SER A 196 18.46 21.51 -11.03
C SER A 196 17.25 21.67 -10.11
N GLU A 197 16.93 22.89 -9.67
CA GLU A 197 15.71 23.23 -8.92
C GLU A 197 14.46 22.97 -9.76
N ALA A 198 14.43 23.50 -10.98
CA ALA A 198 13.32 23.31 -11.92
C ALA A 198 13.07 21.82 -12.22
N ARG A 199 14.13 21.04 -12.47
CA ARG A 199 14.02 19.59 -12.68
C ARG A 199 13.48 18.86 -11.46
N SER A 200 13.90 19.27 -10.26
CA SER A 200 13.49 18.64 -9.00
C SER A 200 12.01 18.88 -8.75
N ILE A 201 11.55 20.14 -8.76
CA ILE A 201 10.13 20.46 -8.55
C ILE A 201 9.24 19.88 -9.65
N TRP A 202 9.69 19.90 -10.90
CA TRP A 202 8.97 19.27 -12.02
C TRP A 202 8.86 17.75 -11.85
N SER A 203 9.86 17.10 -11.26
CA SER A 203 9.78 15.68 -10.97
C SER A 203 8.77 15.36 -9.87
N LEU A 204 8.68 16.23 -8.85
CA LEU A 204 7.77 16.11 -7.72
C LEU A 204 6.31 16.37 -8.09
N VAL A 205 6.02 17.40 -8.89
CA VAL A 205 4.64 17.77 -9.27
C VAL A 205 3.94 16.70 -10.13
N GLN A 206 4.70 15.77 -10.70
CA GLN A 206 4.17 14.61 -11.41
C GLN A 206 3.80 13.44 -10.49
N ILE A 207 4.03 13.57 -9.18
CA ILE A 207 3.67 12.57 -8.17
C ILE A 207 2.39 13.05 -7.50
N ASP A 208 1.27 12.37 -7.77
CA ASP A 208 -0.05 12.72 -7.21
C ASP A 208 0.01 12.89 -5.67
N GLU A 209 0.71 11.98 -4.96
CA GLU A 209 0.87 12.06 -3.50
C GLU A 209 1.56 13.35 -3.04
N PHE A 210 2.59 13.80 -3.76
CA PHE A 210 3.27 15.05 -3.42
C PHE A 210 2.32 16.24 -3.61
N VAL A 211 1.61 16.28 -4.75
CA VAL A 211 0.69 17.38 -5.08
C VAL A 211 -0.44 17.48 -4.05
N TYR A 212 -1.11 16.37 -3.73
CA TYR A 212 -2.20 16.38 -2.75
C TYR A 212 -1.70 16.62 -1.31
N THR A 213 -0.49 16.17 -0.96
CA THR A 213 0.10 16.51 0.35
C THR A 213 0.36 18.01 0.46
N LEU A 214 0.91 18.63 -0.59
CA LEU A 214 1.17 20.07 -0.59
C LEU A 214 -0.13 20.87 -0.59
N LEU A 215 -1.10 20.46 -1.40
CA LEU A 215 -2.40 21.12 -1.52
C LEU A 215 -3.18 21.14 -0.19
N LEU A 216 -3.10 20.05 0.59
CA LEU A 216 -3.79 19.91 1.87
C LEU A 216 -2.87 20.22 3.07
N SER A 217 -1.73 20.87 2.84
CA SER A 217 -0.68 21.05 3.85
C SER A 217 -1.05 21.98 5.02
N ASP A 218 -2.08 22.80 4.84
CA ASP A 218 -2.66 23.67 5.87
C ASP A 218 -3.63 22.93 6.79
N LYS A 219 -4.05 21.72 6.42
CA LYS A 219 -5.03 20.91 7.16
C LYS A 219 -4.37 20.09 8.25
N PHE A 220 -4.97 20.07 9.44
CA PHE A 220 -4.44 19.34 10.60
C PHE A 220 -4.28 17.85 10.36
N TYR A 221 -5.10 17.25 9.49
CA TYR A 221 -5.02 15.83 9.18
C TYR A 221 -3.92 15.47 8.17
N THR A 222 -3.21 16.44 7.59
CA THR A 222 -2.15 16.19 6.59
C THR A 222 -0.77 16.32 7.24
N PRO A 223 0.11 15.30 7.15
CA PRO A 223 1.50 15.45 7.56
C PRO A 223 2.23 16.49 6.72
N LYS A 224 3.04 17.35 7.35
CA LYS A 224 3.78 18.39 6.61
C LYS A 224 4.94 17.80 5.84
N ILE A 225 5.27 18.42 4.71
CA ILE A 225 6.49 18.13 3.96
C ILE A 225 7.68 18.75 4.69
N VAL A 226 8.63 17.92 5.09
CA VAL A 226 9.84 18.33 5.83
C VAL A 226 10.94 18.76 4.87
N GLY A 227 11.05 18.07 3.72
CA GLY A 227 12.03 18.43 2.70
C GLY A 227 11.96 17.54 1.47
N THR A 228 12.81 17.85 0.50
CA THR A 228 12.84 17.18 -0.80
C THR A 228 14.28 16.92 -1.26
N CYS A 229 14.46 15.96 -2.16
CA CYS A 229 15.67 15.75 -2.94
C CYS A 229 15.32 15.10 -4.28
N GLY A 230 15.46 15.82 -5.40
CA GLY A 230 14.99 15.33 -6.70
C GLY A 230 13.50 14.95 -6.67
N HIS A 231 13.18 13.67 -6.90
CA HIS A 231 11.81 13.13 -6.87
C HIS A 231 11.43 12.51 -5.51
N ILE A 232 12.33 12.59 -4.52
CA ILE A 232 12.09 12.14 -3.15
C ILE A 232 11.55 13.32 -2.35
N PHE A 233 10.57 13.06 -1.48
CA PHE A 233 10.14 14.01 -0.46
C PHE A 233 9.90 13.31 0.87
N ALA A 234 10.20 14.00 1.96
CA ALA A 234 9.95 13.52 3.31
C ALA A 234 8.76 14.24 3.92
N VAL A 235 7.99 13.53 4.74
CA VAL A 235 6.92 14.10 5.56
C VAL A 235 7.11 13.77 7.03
N GLU A 236 6.42 14.49 7.90
CA GLU A 236 6.34 14.16 9.33
C GLU A 236 5.84 12.71 9.53
N LYS A 237 6.46 12.01 10.49
CA LYS A 237 6.04 10.65 10.87
C LYS A 237 4.76 10.71 11.69
N VAL A 238 3.79 9.90 11.29
CA VAL A 238 2.60 9.62 12.10
C VAL A 238 2.97 8.64 13.21
N LEU A 239 2.81 9.05 14.47
CA LEU A 239 3.27 8.30 15.64
C LEU A 239 2.59 6.93 15.74
N HIS A 240 1.27 6.90 15.55
CA HIS A 240 0.47 5.69 15.59
C HIS A 240 -0.14 5.42 14.22
N PRO A 241 0.46 4.58 13.36
CA PRO A 241 0.07 4.40 11.97
C PRO A 241 -1.19 3.52 11.77
N LYS A 242 -1.95 3.29 12.84
CA LYS A 242 -3.19 2.50 12.83
C LYS A 242 -4.17 3.15 13.78
N LEU A 243 -5.44 3.26 13.37
CA LEU A 243 -6.50 3.71 14.25
C LEU A 243 -6.77 2.67 15.37
N PRO A 244 -7.20 3.13 16.55
CA PRO A 244 -7.51 2.26 17.68
C PRO A 244 -8.87 1.56 17.45
N PHE A 245 -8.86 0.36 16.91
CA PHE A 245 -10.07 -0.45 16.72
C PHE A 245 -10.38 -1.32 17.94
N ASP A 246 -11.57 -1.92 17.99
CA ASP A 246 -11.92 -2.93 19.01
C ASP A 246 -11.16 -4.25 18.75
N ASP A 247 -9.84 -4.20 18.80
CA ASP A 247 -9.03 -5.39 18.82
C ASP A 247 -9.02 -5.94 20.25
N LYS A 248 -9.78 -7.02 20.43
CA LYS A 248 -9.66 -7.90 21.61
C LYS A 248 -8.22 -8.47 21.75
N GLN A 249 -7.32 -8.21 20.80
CA GLN A 249 -5.92 -8.62 20.82
C GLN A 249 -4.95 -7.63 21.49
N GLU A 250 -5.30 -6.36 21.69
CA GLU A 250 -4.45 -5.39 22.42
C GLU A 250 -4.65 -5.45 23.96
N LEU A 251 -5.36 -6.46 24.45
CA LEU A 251 -5.61 -6.74 25.86
C LEU A 251 -4.35 -7.06 26.69
N LEU A 252 -3.16 -7.10 26.09
CA LEU A 252 -1.89 -7.38 26.78
C LEU A 252 -1.10 -6.12 27.19
N THR A 253 -1.51 -4.93 26.77
CA THR A 253 -0.93 -3.64 27.21
C THR A 253 -2.05 -2.67 27.63
N GLY A 254 -2.71 -2.97 28.75
CA GLY A 254 -3.88 -2.23 29.27
C GLY A 254 -3.69 -0.75 29.61
N SER A 255 -2.65 -0.07 29.13
CA SER A 255 -2.35 1.35 29.34
C SER A 255 -2.45 2.22 28.07
N GLU A 256 -2.68 1.65 26.88
CA GLU A 256 -2.62 2.41 25.61
C GLU A 256 -3.97 2.59 24.93
N ARG A 257 -5.06 2.06 25.50
CA ARG A 257 -6.39 2.20 24.89
C ARG A 257 -6.87 3.65 25.02
N PRO A 258 -7.17 4.35 23.92
CA PRO A 258 -7.55 5.76 23.98
C PRO A 258 -8.89 5.88 24.70
N ASN A 259 -9.04 6.87 25.58
CA ASN A 259 -10.31 7.13 26.24
C ASN A 259 -11.36 7.63 25.22
N TRP A 260 -12.64 7.67 25.63
CA TRP A 260 -13.72 8.05 24.72
C TRP A 260 -13.51 9.43 24.07
N TYR A 261 -13.06 10.44 24.82
CA TYR A 261 -12.80 11.78 24.29
C TYR A 261 -11.69 11.77 23.21
N GLN A 262 -10.63 11.01 23.43
CA GLN A 262 -9.56 10.82 22.45
C GLN A 262 -10.09 10.15 21.17
N ARG A 263 -10.95 9.14 21.29
CA ARG A 263 -11.59 8.50 20.12
C ARG A 263 -12.53 9.45 19.37
N VAL A 264 -13.26 10.31 20.09
CA VAL A 264 -14.08 11.36 19.48
C VAL A 264 -13.21 12.36 18.72
N ARG A 265 -12.06 12.76 19.27
CA ARG A 265 -11.11 13.65 18.59
C ARG A 265 -10.63 13.07 17.26
N LEU A 266 -10.32 11.79 17.22
CA LEU A 266 -10.00 11.07 15.98
C LEU A 266 -11.17 11.12 14.98
N ALA A 267 -12.38 10.82 15.45
CA ALA A 267 -13.59 10.85 14.62
C ALA A 267 -13.87 12.25 14.02
N VAL A 268 -13.62 13.31 14.78
CA VAL A 268 -13.71 14.70 14.32
C VAL A 268 -12.71 14.96 13.18
N GLY A 269 -11.42 14.67 13.37
CA GLY A 269 -10.41 14.91 12.33
C GLY A 269 -10.67 14.14 11.02
N ILE A 270 -11.19 12.91 11.11
CA ILE A 270 -11.59 12.13 9.91
C ILE A 270 -12.80 12.76 9.21
N THR A 271 -13.73 13.31 9.99
CA THR A 271 -14.93 13.98 9.47
C THR A 271 -14.57 15.33 8.83
N GLU A 272 -13.64 16.08 9.41
CA GLU A 272 -13.07 17.30 8.83
C GLU A 272 -12.44 17.00 7.47
N TYR A 273 -11.63 15.94 7.37
CA TYR A 273 -11.11 15.48 6.08
C TYR A 273 -12.21 15.24 5.05
N PHE A 274 -13.26 14.50 5.43
CA PHE A 274 -14.34 14.18 4.52
C PHE A 274 -15.08 15.44 4.07
N SER A 275 -15.32 16.38 5.00
CA SER A 275 -15.94 17.68 4.71
C SER A 275 -15.08 18.51 3.75
N ASP A 276 -13.78 18.63 4.01
CA ASP A 276 -12.85 19.42 3.20
C ASP A 276 -12.64 18.84 1.78
N THR A 277 -12.57 17.52 1.65
CA THR A 277 -12.41 16.85 0.35
C THR A 277 -13.70 16.83 -0.47
N TRP A 278 -14.85 16.84 0.22
CA TRP A 278 -16.15 16.96 -0.40
C TRP A 278 -16.40 18.39 -0.90
N HIS A 279 -16.27 19.38 -0.02
CA HIS A 279 -16.44 20.80 -0.37
C HIS A 279 -15.18 21.41 -0.99
N TYR A 280 -14.42 20.61 -1.73
CA TYR A 280 -13.17 21.04 -2.30
C TYR A 280 -13.38 22.24 -3.25
N GLN A 281 -12.93 23.40 -2.76
CA GLN A 281 -13.09 24.72 -3.38
C GLN A 281 -14.53 25.06 -3.78
N ASP A 282 -15.53 24.61 -3.02
CA ASP A 282 -16.95 24.89 -3.29
C ASP A 282 -17.38 24.63 -4.75
N SER A 283 -16.68 23.71 -5.42
CA SER A 283 -16.85 23.41 -6.84
C SER A 283 -17.62 22.10 -7.04
N ASP A 284 -18.13 21.87 -8.25
CA ASP A 284 -18.72 20.57 -8.65
C ASP A 284 -17.68 19.43 -8.73
N GLN A 285 -16.42 19.69 -8.34
CA GLN A 285 -15.31 18.73 -8.37
C GLN A 285 -14.94 18.29 -6.96
N HIS A 286 -15.26 17.04 -6.62
CA HIS A 286 -14.87 16.43 -5.36
C HIS A 286 -13.52 15.69 -5.47
N LEU A 287 -12.81 15.62 -4.35
CA LEU A 287 -11.68 14.71 -4.17
C LEU A 287 -12.18 13.39 -3.59
N HIS A 288 -11.73 12.27 -4.15
CA HIS A 288 -12.12 10.92 -3.75
C HIS A 288 -10.95 10.19 -3.12
N LEU A 289 -11.22 9.43 -2.06
CA LEU A 289 -10.26 8.52 -1.43
C LEU A 289 -10.47 7.10 -1.94
N CYS A 290 -9.63 6.63 -2.85
CA CYS A 290 -9.74 5.29 -3.45
C CYS A 290 -9.03 4.21 -2.61
N GLN A 291 -9.30 4.19 -1.31
CA GLN A 291 -8.80 3.18 -0.37
C GLN A 291 -9.66 3.15 0.90
N PRO A 292 -9.60 2.08 1.71
CA PRO A 292 -10.33 2.04 2.96
C PRO A 292 -9.90 3.15 3.93
N LEU A 293 -10.87 3.89 4.49
CA LEU A 293 -10.61 4.99 5.43
C LEU A 293 -9.82 4.50 6.65
N ALA A 294 -10.20 3.36 7.20
CA ALA A 294 -9.52 2.73 8.35
C ALA A 294 -8.01 2.49 8.14
N LYS A 295 -7.58 2.31 6.89
CA LYS A 295 -6.16 2.10 6.51
C LYS A 295 -5.46 3.38 6.07
N SER A 296 -6.20 4.46 5.93
CA SER A 296 -5.72 5.75 5.41
C SER A 296 -5.22 6.66 6.52
N PHE A 297 -5.68 6.43 7.75
CA PHE A 297 -5.43 7.29 8.89
C PHE A 297 -4.67 6.56 10.00
N GLY A 298 -3.80 7.32 10.66
CA GLY A 298 -3.26 7.06 11.97
C GLY A 298 -3.49 8.27 12.87
N TYR A 299 -2.69 8.43 13.92
CA TYR A 299 -2.79 9.57 14.82
C TYR A 299 -1.48 9.95 15.49
N ASP A 300 -1.41 11.17 16.00
CA ASP A 300 -0.28 11.68 16.78
C ASP A 300 -0.49 11.52 18.30
N LYS A 301 0.46 12.02 19.10
CA LYS A 301 0.40 11.96 20.57
C LYS A 301 -0.81 12.68 21.18
N ASP A 302 -1.41 13.63 20.44
CA ASP A 302 -2.53 14.44 20.90
C ASP A 302 -3.87 13.84 20.44
N TYR A 303 -3.86 12.67 19.79
CA TYR A 303 -5.01 12.01 19.19
C TYR A 303 -5.67 12.84 18.08
N GLU A 304 -4.86 13.62 17.35
CA GLU A 304 -5.28 14.19 16.08
C GLU A 304 -5.11 13.14 14.98
N SER A 305 -6.14 12.94 14.17
CA SER A 305 -6.05 12.02 13.03
C SER A 305 -5.11 12.55 11.97
N LYS A 306 -4.22 11.69 11.46
CA LYS A 306 -3.24 12.02 10.43
C LYS A 306 -3.34 11.04 9.27
N MET A 307 -3.39 11.54 8.04
CA MET A 307 -3.30 10.71 6.86
C MET A 307 -1.92 10.07 6.76
N LEU A 308 -1.88 8.77 6.47
CA LEU A 308 -0.62 8.04 6.28
C LEU A 308 -0.05 8.28 4.89
N LYS A 309 -0.95 8.34 3.89
CA LYS A 309 -0.61 8.54 2.48
C LYS A 309 -1.75 9.28 1.77
N THR A 310 -1.38 10.09 0.78
CA THR A 310 -2.34 10.83 -0.06
C THR A 310 -2.32 10.36 -1.53
N ASN A 311 -1.54 9.33 -1.88
CA ASN A 311 -1.50 8.72 -3.23
C ASN A 311 -2.84 8.11 -3.68
N HIS A 312 -3.77 7.89 -2.77
CA HIS A 312 -5.10 7.38 -3.07
C HIS A 312 -6.15 8.49 -3.16
N ILE A 313 -5.76 9.75 -2.97
CA ILE A 313 -6.62 10.90 -3.27
C ILE A 313 -6.58 11.15 -4.77
N ILE A 314 -7.75 11.34 -5.38
CA ILE A 314 -7.87 11.62 -6.80
C ILE A 314 -9.10 12.49 -7.09
N SER A 315 -8.98 13.44 -8.01
CA SER A 315 -10.12 14.27 -8.43
C SER A 315 -11.11 13.52 -9.32
N SER A 316 -12.39 13.92 -9.28
CA SER A 316 -13.42 13.46 -10.21
C SER A 316 -12.98 13.52 -11.68
N LYS A 317 -12.36 14.64 -12.10
CA LYS A 317 -11.83 14.83 -13.47
C LYS A 317 -10.75 13.81 -13.82
N SER A 318 -9.81 13.57 -12.90
CA SER A 318 -8.73 12.59 -13.09
C SER A 318 -9.29 11.17 -13.23
N ILE A 319 -10.30 10.79 -12.43
CA ILE A 319 -11.01 9.51 -12.58
C ILE A 319 -11.65 9.43 -13.98
N LEU A 320 -12.48 10.41 -14.34
CA LEU A 320 -13.24 10.38 -15.60
C LEU A 320 -12.33 10.31 -16.83
N SER A 321 -11.20 11.02 -16.82
CA SER A 321 -10.22 10.98 -17.93
C SER A 321 -9.54 9.64 -18.14
N ARG A 322 -9.57 8.73 -17.15
CA ARG A 322 -8.98 7.38 -17.21
C ARG A 322 -10.03 6.28 -17.43
N LEU A 323 -11.31 6.63 -17.39
CA LEU A 323 -12.42 5.73 -17.68
C LEU A 323 -12.68 5.63 -19.20
N PRO A 324 -13.37 4.58 -19.67
CA PRO A 324 -13.69 4.45 -21.09
C PRO A 324 -14.60 5.58 -21.57
N ASN A 325 -14.38 6.01 -22.82
CA ASN A 325 -15.16 7.07 -23.46
C ASN A 325 -16.65 6.73 -23.63
N GLN A 326 -17.01 5.45 -23.62
CA GLN A 326 -18.40 4.99 -23.69
C GLN A 326 -18.63 3.84 -22.72
N CYS A 327 -19.83 3.81 -22.13
CA CYS A 327 -20.25 2.77 -21.20
C CYS A 327 -21.63 2.22 -21.61
N ARG A 328 -21.90 0.96 -21.23
CA ARG A 328 -23.21 0.30 -21.39
C ARG A 328 -23.81 -0.09 -20.05
N SER A 329 -22.99 -0.15 -19.01
CA SER A 329 -23.38 -0.49 -17.64
C SER A 329 -22.45 0.18 -16.64
N ASN A 330 -22.88 0.29 -15.38
CA ASN A 330 -22.05 0.84 -14.31
C ASN A 330 -20.73 0.06 -14.12
N LYS A 331 -20.69 -1.23 -14.50
CA LYS A 331 -19.46 -2.04 -14.41
C LYS A 331 -18.37 -1.56 -15.36
N ASP A 332 -18.74 -0.88 -16.44
CA ASP A 332 -17.78 -0.33 -17.41
C ASP A 332 -17.12 0.95 -16.85
N CYS A 333 -17.68 1.54 -15.80
CA CYS A 333 -17.23 2.79 -15.18
C CYS A 333 -16.50 2.56 -13.85
N SER A 334 -15.67 1.51 -13.76
CA SER A 334 -14.87 1.21 -12.57
C SER A 334 -13.42 1.69 -12.78
N TYR A 335 -12.94 2.55 -11.87
CA TYR A 335 -11.56 3.03 -11.88
C TYR A 335 -10.66 2.08 -11.08
N ASP A 336 -11.11 1.70 -9.87
CA ASP A 336 -10.49 0.68 -9.03
C ASP A 336 -11.56 0.10 -8.07
N SER A 337 -11.19 -0.88 -7.27
CA SER A 337 -12.03 -1.57 -6.28
C SER A 337 -12.77 -0.63 -5.32
N TYR A 338 -12.19 0.55 -5.04
CA TYR A 338 -12.73 1.53 -4.08
C TYR A 338 -13.33 2.79 -4.72
N CYS A 339 -13.18 2.97 -6.03
CA CYS A 339 -13.66 4.15 -6.73
C CYS A 339 -14.39 3.76 -8.02
N HIS A 340 -15.70 4.06 -8.03
CA HIS A 340 -16.60 3.70 -9.13
C HIS A 340 -17.38 4.94 -9.57
N ALA A 341 -17.49 5.12 -10.88
CA ALA A 341 -18.42 6.05 -11.49
C ALA A 341 -19.68 5.29 -11.95
N THR A 342 -20.69 6.02 -12.43
CA THR A 342 -21.90 5.41 -12.98
C THR A 342 -22.03 5.67 -14.46
N CYS A 343 -22.61 4.72 -15.18
CA CYS A 343 -22.91 4.90 -16.59
C CYS A 343 -24.23 5.64 -16.76
N ASN A 344 -24.20 6.79 -17.40
CA ASN A 344 -25.41 7.46 -17.85
C ASN A 344 -25.93 6.75 -19.10
N MET A 345 -27.01 5.98 -18.96
CA MET A 345 -27.57 5.18 -20.06
C MET A 345 -28.13 6.02 -21.22
N SER A 346 -28.41 7.31 -21.01
CA SER A 346 -28.91 8.20 -22.06
C SER A 346 -27.78 8.76 -22.92
N SER A 347 -26.65 9.14 -22.32
CA SER A 347 -25.48 9.64 -23.04
C SER A 347 -24.46 8.56 -23.39
N ASN A 348 -24.57 7.37 -22.78
CA ASN A 348 -23.56 6.30 -22.78
C ASN A 348 -22.19 6.78 -22.27
N LEU A 349 -22.16 7.76 -21.36
CA LEU A 349 -20.93 8.30 -20.77
C LEU A 349 -20.85 7.99 -19.29
N CYS A 350 -19.64 7.73 -18.80
CA CYS A 350 -19.39 7.63 -17.37
C CYS A 350 -19.52 9.02 -16.73
N GLN A 351 -20.23 9.09 -15.61
CA GLN A 351 -20.38 10.28 -14.80
C GLN A 351 -20.08 9.94 -13.34
N MET A 352 -19.33 10.82 -12.68
CA MET A 352 -19.15 10.73 -11.23
C MET A 352 -20.48 11.03 -10.55
N ARG A 353 -20.81 10.30 -9.50
CA ARG A 353 -21.90 10.70 -8.62
C ARG A 353 -21.34 11.73 -7.65
N GLU A 354 -22.16 12.70 -7.28
CA GLU A 354 -21.92 13.54 -6.09
C GLU A 354 -21.70 12.58 -4.91
N PHE A 355 -22.70 11.76 -4.57
CA PHE A 355 -22.60 10.77 -3.49
C PHE A 355 -22.26 9.37 -3.96
N ASN A 356 -21.06 8.90 -3.61
CA ASN A 356 -20.80 7.48 -3.48
C ASN A 356 -21.33 7.01 -2.12
N LYS A 357 -22.47 6.29 -2.13
CA LYS A 357 -23.08 5.69 -0.94
C LYS A 357 -22.08 4.85 -0.14
N ASP A 358 -21.12 4.24 -0.83
CA ASP A 358 -20.14 3.36 -0.22
C ASP A 358 -19.15 4.14 0.65
N SER A 359 -18.70 5.33 0.21
CA SER A 359 -17.77 6.18 0.97
C SER A 359 -18.42 6.74 2.24
N LEU A 360 -19.67 7.19 2.15
CA LEU A 360 -20.42 7.63 3.34
C LEU A 360 -20.74 6.47 4.29
N HIS A 361 -21.06 5.29 3.75
CA HIS A 361 -21.29 4.11 4.57
C HIS A 361 -20.03 3.70 5.33
N GLU A 362 -18.88 3.74 4.67
CA GLU A 362 -17.59 3.47 5.29
C GLU A 362 -17.24 4.49 6.38
N LEU A 363 -17.46 5.78 6.11
CA LEU A 363 -17.31 6.84 7.12
C LEU A 363 -18.19 6.56 8.34
N CYS A 364 -19.50 6.35 8.15
CA CYS A 364 -20.43 6.08 9.25
C CYS A 364 -20.02 4.84 10.05
N SER A 365 -19.60 3.76 9.39
CA SER A 365 -19.13 2.54 10.04
C SER A 365 -17.87 2.78 10.89
N LEU A 366 -16.92 3.55 10.36
CA LEU A 366 -15.70 3.92 11.05
C LEU A 366 -15.97 4.81 12.27
N LEU A 367 -16.78 5.86 12.11
CA LEU A 367 -17.17 6.76 13.20
C LEU A 367 -17.92 6.01 14.30
N SER A 368 -18.85 5.12 13.92
CA SER A 368 -19.55 4.22 14.85
C SER A 368 -18.57 3.40 15.68
N SER A 369 -17.56 2.82 15.03
CA SER A 369 -16.55 1.98 15.68
C SER A 369 -15.64 2.76 16.64
N LEU A 370 -15.39 4.04 16.37
CA LEU A 370 -14.58 4.91 17.25
C LEU A 370 -15.39 5.44 18.43
N VAL A 371 -16.64 5.88 18.18
CA VAL A 371 -17.42 6.67 19.14
C VAL A 371 -18.31 5.81 20.04
N GLN A 372 -18.87 4.70 19.56
CA GLN A 372 -19.82 3.89 20.34
C GLN A 372 -19.21 3.12 21.53
N PRO A 373 -18.01 2.52 21.44
CA PRO A 373 -17.43 1.82 22.58
C PRO A 373 -17.33 2.76 23.79
N ASP A 374 -17.70 2.27 24.98
CA ASP A 374 -17.69 3.00 26.25
C ASP A 374 -18.39 4.39 26.24
N ALA A 375 -19.24 4.66 25.24
CA ALA A 375 -20.04 5.87 25.22
C ALA A 375 -20.95 5.88 26.45
N ASN A 376 -20.89 6.97 27.22
CA ASN A 376 -21.72 7.10 28.41
C ASN A 376 -23.20 7.05 27.99
N VAL A 377 -23.97 6.13 28.55
CA VAL A 377 -25.35 5.80 28.12
C VAL A 377 -26.27 7.04 28.12
N THR A 378 -25.95 8.05 28.93
CA THR A 378 -26.64 9.35 28.96
C THR A 378 -26.54 10.17 27.68
N PHE A 379 -25.49 10.03 26.87
CA PHE A 379 -25.36 10.76 25.60
C PHE A 379 -26.13 10.12 24.44
N LEU A 380 -26.43 8.82 24.52
CA LEU A 380 -27.14 8.09 23.46
C LEU A 380 -28.66 8.26 23.53
N THR A 381 -29.18 8.91 24.58
CA THR A 381 -30.62 9.14 24.78
C THR A 381 -31.09 10.54 24.39
N GLU A 382 -30.18 11.45 24.00
CA GLU A 382 -30.49 12.84 23.65
C GLU A 382 -30.40 13.18 22.14
N PHE A 383 -30.16 12.19 21.28
CA PHE A 383 -30.14 12.37 19.82
C PHE A 383 -31.16 11.49 19.10
#